data_AF-A0A965HXG0-F1
#
_entry.id   AF-A0A965HXG0-F1
#
_cell.length_a   1.000
_cell.length_b   1.000
_cell.length_c   1.000
_cell.angle_alpha   90.00
_cell.angle_beta   90.00
_cell.angle_gamma   90.00
#
_symmetry.space_group_name_H-M   'P 1'
#
loop_
_entity.id
_entity.type
_entity.pdbx_description
1 polymer ?
#
loop_
_entity_poly.entity_id
_entity_poly.type
_entity_poly.pdbx_seq_one_letter_code
_entity_poly.pdbx_strand_id
1 'polypeptide(L)' 'MSDFLVGLGLVFVIEGLIYALFPSEALKLYERLKAIPSEQLRMVGLITAIVGLSIVWLVRGA' A
#
# COMPACT_ATOMS: atom_id res chain seq x y z
N MET A 1 5.85 10.51 -17.54
CA MET A 1 4.79 11.16 -16.72
C MET A 1 3.52 10.32 -16.63
N SER A 2 3.16 9.54 -17.66
CA SER A 2 2.05 8.57 -17.63
C SER A 2 2.23 7.48 -16.56
N ASP A 3 3.46 7.04 -16.29
CA ASP A 3 3.69 5.85 -15.46
C ASP A 3 3.35 6.07 -13.99
N PHE A 4 3.50 7.30 -13.50
CA PHE A 4 3.03 7.66 -12.16
C PHE A 4 1.50 7.56 -12.08
N LEU A 5 0.79 8.05 -13.10
CA LEU A 5 -0.67 7.94 -13.18
C LEU A 5 -1.12 6.48 -13.31
N VAL A 6 -0.39 5.66 -14.06
CA VAL A 6 -0.66 4.21 -14.16
C VAL A 6 -0.44 3.53 -12.82
N GLY A 7 0.68 3.81 -12.14
CA GLY A 7 0.96 3.27 -10.80
C GLY A 7 -0.11 3.68 -9.78
N LEU A 8 -0.51 4.95 -9.80
CA LEU A 8 -1.59 5.47 -8.95
C LEU A 8 -2.93 4.79 -9.27
N GLY A 9 -3.24 4.60 -10.56
CA GLY A 9 -4.44 3.89 -11.00
C GLY A 9 -4.47 2.44 -10.53
N LEU A 10 -3.33 1.74 -10.59
CA LEU A 10 -3.20 0.37 -10.07
C LEU A 10 -3.42 0.29 -8.56
N VAL A 11 -2.91 1.25 -7.79
CA VAL A 11 -3.18 1.32 -6.33
C VAL A 11 -4.68 1.42 -6.07
N PHE A 12 -5.40 2.30 -6.79
CA PHE A 12 -6.85 2.43 -6.65
C PHE A 12 -7.60 1.16 -7.06
N VAL A 13 -7.19 0.48 -8.12
CA VAL A 13 -7.80 -0.80 -8.54
C VAL A 13 -7.61 -1.86 -7.45
N ILE A 14 -6.40 -2.00 -6.91
CA ILE A 14 -6.10 -3.00 -5.87
C ILE A 14 -6.89 -2.69 -4.60
N GLU A 15 -6.86 -1.45 -4.11
CA GLU A 15 -7.65 -1.06 -2.93
C GLU A 15 -9.16 -1.28 -3.15
N GLY A 16 -9.70 -0.83 -4.28
CA GLY A 16 -11.11 -0.99 -4.61
C GLY A 16 -11.54 -2.45 -4.67
N LEU A 17 -10.71 -3.33 -5.24
CA LEU A 17 -10.98 -4.77 -5.28
C LEU A 17 -10.97 -5.40 -3.88
N ILE A 18 -10.05 -5.01 -3.01
CA ILE A 18 -10.02 -5.48 -1.62
C ILE A 18 -11.33 -5.11 -0.91
N TYR A 19 -11.79 -3.87 -1.05
CA TYR A 19 -13.04 -3.43 -0.44
C TYR A 19 -14.28 -4.09 -1.06
N ALA A 20 -14.29 -4.31 -2.37
CA ALA A 20 -15.44 -4.90 -3.07
C ALA A 20 -15.58 -6.41 -2.81
N LEU A 21 -14.47 -7.15 -2.79
CA LEU A 21 -14.47 -8.61 -2.63
C LEU A 21 -14.40 -9.04 -1.16
N PHE A 22 -13.68 -8.30 -0.31
CA PHE A 22 -13.40 -8.67 1.08
C PHE A 22 -13.66 -7.52 2.07
N PRO A 23 -14.87 -6.93 2.10
CA PRO A 23 -15.18 -5.76 2.92
C PRO A 23 -14.99 -6.00 4.43
N SER A 24 -15.35 -7.19 4.91
CA SER A 24 -15.24 -7.56 6.33
C SER A 24 -13.79 -7.70 6.79
N GLU A 25 -12.92 -8.28 5.97
CA GLU A 25 -11.49 -8.43 6.28
C GLU A 25 -10.77 -7.08 6.24
N ALA A 26 -11.14 -6.21 5.29
CA ALA A 26 -10.62 -4.84 5.24
C ALA A 26 -10.93 -4.07 6.54
N LEU A 27 -12.15 -4.19 7.07
CA LEU A 27 -12.53 -3.52 8.31
C LEU A 27 -11.78 -4.08 9.53
N LYS A 28 -11.65 -5.41 9.63
CA LYS A 28 -10.87 -6.08 10.70
C LYS A 28 -9.40 -5.64 10.67
N LEU A 29 -8.82 -5.47 9.47
CA LEU A 29 -7.45 -4.98 9.34
C LEU A 29 -7.35 -3.55 9.90
N TYR A 30 -8.28 -2.67 9.56
CA TYR A 30 -8.33 -1.31 10.10
C TYR A 30 -8.44 -1.27 11.63
N GLU A 31 -9.25 -2.14 12.22
CA GLU A 31 -9.36 -2.24 13.68
C GLU A 31 -8.04 -2.66 14.33
N ARG A 32 -7.31 -3.61 13.72
CA ARG A 32 -5.98 -4.02 14.18
C ARG A 32 -4.96 -2.89 14.06
N LEU A 33 -5.01 -2.13 12.96
CA LEU A 33 -4.11 -0.99 12.76
C LEU A 33 -4.32 0.11 13.82
N LYS A 34 -5.55 0.33 14.28
CA LYS A 34 -5.83 1.30 15.36
C LYS A 34 -5.19 0.93 16.70
N ALA A 35 -4.92 -0.36 16.93
CA ALA A 35 -4.28 -0.83 18.16
C ALA A 35 -2.75 -0.67 18.14
N ILE A 36 -2.15 -0.35 16.98
CA ILE A 36 -0.70 -0.20 16.85
C ILE A 36 -0.29 1.25 17.20
N PRO A 37 0.75 1.46 18.03
CA PRO A 37 1.29 2.80 18.29
C PRO A 37 1.67 3.54 17.01
N SER A 38 1.42 4.85 16.97
CA SER A 38 1.66 5.70 15.79
C SER A 38 3.10 5.68 15.29
N GLU A 39 4.07 5.57 16.19
CA GLU A 39 5.50 5.48 15.86
C GLU A 39 5.83 4.17 15.12
N GLN A 40 5.27 3.05 15.58
CA GLN A 40 5.45 1.76 14.91
C GLN A 40 4.77 1.74 13.54
N LEU A 41 3.56 2.32 13.42
CA LEU A 41 2.89 2.48 12.12
C LEU A 41 3.72 3.29 11.13
N ARG A 42 4.34 4.40 11.59
CA ARG A 42 5.23 5.21 10.76
C ARG A 42 6.44 4.44 10.27
N MET A 43 7.08 3.68 11.16
CA MET A 43 8.27 2.89 10.83
C MET A 43 7.94 1.79 9.81
N VAL A 44 6.85 1.05 10.03
CA VAL A 44 6.38 0.01 9.08
C VAL A 44 6.03 0.64 7.73
N GLY A 45 5.31 1.76 7.73
CA GLY A 45 4.96 2.48 6.51
C GLY A 45 6.20 2.93 5.73
N LEU A 46 7.21 3.47 6.42
CA LEU A 46 8.46 3.90 5.79
C LEU A 46 9.23 2.72 5.19
N ILE A 47 9.37 1.61 5.92
CA ILE A 47 10.05 0.41 5.41
C ILE A 47 9.34 -0.11 4.16
N THR A 48 8.01 -0.19 4.20
CA THR A 48 7.21 -0.67 3.05
C THR A 48 7.35 0.25 1.84
N ALA A 49 7.37 1.57 2.06
CA ALA A 49 7.56 2.55 0.99
C ALA A 49 8.95 2.44 0.34
N ILE A 50 10.00 2.27 1.15
CA ILE A 50 11.38 2.09 0.65
C ILE A 50 11.46 0.81 -0.18
N VAL A 51 10.92 -0.32 0.31
CA VAL A 51 10.91 -1.58 -0.41
C VAL A 51 10.16 -1.45 -1.75
N GLY A 52 8.98 -0.83 -1.74
CA GLY A 52 8.22 -0.56 -2.97
C GLY A 52 9.00 0.28 -3.97
N LEU A 53 9.66 1.34 -3.49
CA LEU A 53 10.52 2.19 -4.33
C LEU A 53 11.72 1.40 -4.90
N SER A 54 12.38 0.58 -4.08
CA SER A 54 13.48 -0.28 -4.54
C SER A 54 13.03 -1.26 -5.62
N ILE A 55 11.85 -1.88 -5.49
CA ILE A 55 11.30 -2.76 -6.53
C ILE A 55 11.05 -1.98 -7.82
N VAL A 56 10.40 -0.82 -7.74
CA VAL A 56 10.14 0.03 -8.92
C VAL A 56 11.46 0.43 -9.59
N TRP A 57 12.47 0.79 -8.80
CA TRP A 57 13.79 1.16 -9.31
C TRP A 57 14.51 -0.02 -9.97
N LEU A 58 14.45 -1.23 -9.41
CA LEU A 58 15.05 -2.42 -10.02
C LEU A 58 14.35 -2.85 -11.32
N VAL A 59 13.02 -2.75 -11.37
CA VAL A 59 12.24 -3.17 -12.54
C VAL A 59 12.31 -2.15 -13.68
N ARG A 60 12.41 -0.84 -13.37
CA ARG A 60 12.43 0.24 -14.37
C ARG A 60 13.83 0.83 -14.63
N GLY A 61 14.78 0.59 -13.74
CA GLY A 61 16.15 1.11 -13.78
C GLY A 61 17.20 0.08 -14.21
N ALA A 62 16.78 -1.11 -14.64
CA ALA A 62 17.56 -2.01 -15.48
C ALA A 62 17.43 -1.61 -16.96
#